data_AF-A0A521YLP7-F1
#
_entry.id   AF-A0A521YLP7-F1
#
_cell.length_a   1.000
_cell.length_b   1.000
_cell.length_c   1.000
_cell.angle_alpha   90.00
_cell.angle_beta   90.00
_cell.angle_gamma   90.00
#
_symmetry.space_group_name_H-M   'P 1'
#
loop_
_entity.id
_entity.type
_entity.pdbx_description
1 polymer ?
#
loop_
_entity_poly.entity_id
_entity_poly.type
_entity_poly.pdbx_seq_one_letter_code
_entity_poly.pdbx_strand_id
1 'polypeptide(L)'
;MALPAVERRNFKIGKYDIVAQPALGSAHMLRYTVMLNGKRLGALLSVPTESDCKFLECPPAVPPVKIFQVTHRPGRPKKNASAPAVQPLSENPHRGLRHDDLPPGTLPIDIKRSE
;
A
#
# COMPACT_ATOMS: atom_id res chain seq x y z
N MET A 1 -17.33 -5.07 -21.64
CA MET A 1 -16.69 -4.72 -20.35
C MET A 1 -17.28 -3.40 -19.90
N ALA A 2 -17.93 -3.34 -18.74
CA ALA A 2 -18.51 -2.09 -18.22
C ALA A 2 -17.51 -1.45 -17.24
N LEU A 3 -17.29 -0.14 -17.37
CA LEU A 3 -16.42 0.60 -16.45
C LEU A 3 -17.11 0.75 -15.09
N PRO A 4 -16.37 0.65 -13.97
CA PRO A 4 -16.94 0.84 -12.65
C PRO A 4 -17.52 2.25 -12.53
N ALA A 5 -18.75 2.36 -12.04
CA ALA A 5 -19.41 3.65 -11.87
C ALA A 5 -18.72 4.43 -10.75
N VAL A 6 -17.89 5.41 -11.12
CA VAL A 6 -17.35 6.36 -10.15
C VAL A 6 -18.49 7.29 -9.71
N GLU A 7 -18.72 7.40 -8.41
CA GLU A 7 -19.80 8.25 -7.89
C GLU A 7 -19.51 9.74 -8.13
N ARG A 8 -20.59 10.51 -8.35
CA ARG A 8 -20.54 11.98 -8.42
C ARG A 8 -19.98 12.54 -7.11
N ARG A 9 -19.04 13.49 -7.20
CA ARG A 9 -18.47 14.19 -6.05
C ARG A 9 -18.83 15.66 -6.09
N ASN A 10 -19.09 16.24 -4.92
CA ASN A 10 -19.36 17.67 -4.77
C ASN A 10 -18.25 18.30 -3.92
N PHE A 11 -17.74 19.45 -4.34
CA PHE A 11 -16.70 20.20 -3.64
C PHE A 11 -17.18 21.62 -3.39
N LYS A 12 -16.80 22.21 -2.24
CA LYS A 12 -17.02 23.63 -1.95
C LYS A 12 -15.67 24.33 -1.90
N ILE A 13 -15.49 25.35 -2.74
CA ILE A 13 -14.26 26.15 -2.78
C ILE A 13 -14.65 27.61 -2.60
N GLY A 14 -14.50 28.11 -1.37
CA GLY A 14 -14.93 29.46 -1.00
C GLY A 14 -16.42 29.66 -1.31
N LYS A 15 -16.72 30.62 -2.21
CA LYS A 15 -18.09 30.92 -2.66
C LYS A 15 -18.62 30.01 -3.78
N TYR A 16 -17.78 29.12 -4.30
CA TYR A 16 -18.12 28.29 -5.45
C TYR A 16 -18.51 26.88 -5.03
N ASP A 17 -19.59 26.38 -5.62
CA ASP A 17 -20.01 24.99 -5.54
C ASP A 17 -19.58 24.27 -6.82
N ILE A 18 -18.80 23.19 -6.67
CA ILE A 18 -18.26 22.44 -7.79
C ILE A 18 -18.83 21.03 -7.77
N VAL A 19 -19.38 20.62 -8.91
CA VAL A 19 -19.92 19.28 -9.12
C VAL A 19 -19.02 18.54 -10.10
N ALA A 20 -18.37 17.47 -9.64
CA ALA A 20 -17.56 16.59 -10.46
C ALA A 20 -18.35 15.33 -10.81
N GLN A 21 -18.57 15.11 -12.10
CA GLN A 21 -19.25 13.93 -12.63
C GLN A 21 -18.29 13.14 -13.51
N PRO A 22 -18.34 11.80 -13.53
CA PRO A 22 -17.59 11.03 -14.52
C PRO A 22 -17.96 11.43 -15.94
N ALA A 23 -16.96 11.52 -16.81
CA ALA A 23 -17.19 11.71 -18.23
C ALA A 23 -17.77 10.42 -18.84
N LEU A 24 -18.63 10.58 -19.85
CA LEU A 24 -19.24 9.43 -20.52
C LEU A 24 -18.14 8.57 -21.16
N GLY A 25 -18.13 7.26 -20.86
CA GLY A 25 -17.17 6.32 -21.43
C GLY A 25 -15.77 6.37 -20.81
N SER A 26 -15.54 7.13 -19.74
CA SER A 26 -14.27 7.17 -19.03
C SER A 26 -14.45 6.96 -17.53
N ALA A 27 -13.62 6.10 -16.95
CA ALA A 27 -13.58 5.88 -15.50
C ALA A 27 -12.75 6.94 -14.76
N HIS A 28 -11.81 7.59 -15.46
CA HIS A 28 -10.80 8.46 -14.84
C HIS A 28 -11.05 9.95 -15.10
N MET A 29 -11.75 10.29 -16.19
CA MET A 29 -12.04 11.69 -16.51
C MET A 29 -13.28 12.18 -15.77
N LEU A 30 -13.22 13.42 -15.29
CA LEU A 30 -14.28 14.09 -14.57
C LEU A 30 -14.65 15.39 -15.28
N ARG A 31 -15.95 15.61 -15.44
CA ARG A 31 -16.56 16.87 -15.85
C ARG A 31 -16.91 17.68 -14.61
N TYR A 32 -16.20 18.79 -14.43
CA TYR A 32 -16.41 19.75 -13.36
C TYR A 32 -17.39 20.83 -13.82
N THR A 33 -18.48 21.00 -13.10
CA THR A 33 -19.41 22.12 -13.27
C THR A 33 -19.26 23.07 -12.10
N VAL A 34 -18.91 24.32 -12.38
CA VAL A 34 -18.71 25.35 -11.36
C VAL A 34 -19.98 26.20 -11.26
N MET A 35 -20.48 26.35 -10.04
CA MET A 35 -21.68 27.12 -9.72
C MET A 35 -21.34 28.18 -8.68
N LEU A 36 -22.03 29.32 -8.77
CA LEU A 36 -22.02 30.39 -7.77
C LEU A 36 -23.47 30.69 -7.43
N ASN A 37 -23.85 30.53 -6.16
CA ASN A 37 -25.21 30.75 -5.68
C ASN A 37 -26.27 29.99 -6.53
N GLY A 38 -25.98 28.74 -6.89
CA GLY A 38 -26.86 27.90 -7.71
C GLY A 38 -26.87 28.21 -9.21
N LYS A 39 -26.19 29.26 -9.68
CA LYS A 39 -26.05 29.58 -11.11
C LYS A 39 -24.76 28.97 -11.67
N ARG A 40 -24.86 28.26 -12.80
CA ARG A 40 -23.69 27.71 -13.51
C ARG A 40 -22.85 28.84 -14.09
N LEU A 41 -21.57 28.88 -13.72
CA LEU A 41 -20.58 29.80 -14.25
C LEU A 41 -19.81 29.20 -15.43
N GLY A 42 -19.50 27.91 -15.36
CA GLY A 42 -18.69 27.25 -16.37
C GLY A 42 -18.63 25.74 -16.20
N ALA A 43 -17.97 25.07 -17.15
CA ALA A 43 -17.63 23.67 -17.05
C ALA A 43 -16.25 23.38 -17.63
N LEU A 44 -15.54 22.44 -17.03
CA LEU A 44 -14.24 21.96 -17.47
C LEU A 44 -14.24 20.42 -17.50
N LEU A 45 -13.51 19.83 -18.42
CA LEU A 45 -13.31 18.39 -18.53
C LEU A 45 -11.86 18.08 -18.20
N SER A 46 -11.60 17.20 -17.23
CA SER A 46 -10.23 16.75 -16.98
C SER A 46 -9.75 15.80 -18.06
N VAL A 47 -8.44 15.80 -18.28
CA VAL A 47 -7.73 14.91 -19.20
C VAL A 47 -6.99 13.87 -18.34
N PRO A 48 -6.91 12.59 -18.74
CA PRO A 48 -6.12 11.60 -18.02
C PRO A 48 -4.65 12.03 -17.99
N THR A 49 -4.00 11.78 -16.86
CA THR A 49 -2.58 12.02 -16.68
C THR A 49 -1.76 10.85 -17.24
N GLU A 50 -0.46 11.05 -17.47
CA GLU A 50 0.44 9.96 -17.90
C GLU A 50 0.43 8.78 -16.92
N SER A 51 0.30 9.05 -15.62
CA SER A 51 0.15 8.00 -14.60
C SER A 51 -1.12 7.17 -14.77
N ASP A 52 -2.23 7.78 -15.20
CA ASP A 52 -3.48 7.05 -15.45
C ASP A 52 -3.31 6.10 -16.64
N CYS A 53 -2.63 6.54 -17.70
CA CYS A 53 -2.29 5.70 -18.85
C CYS A 53 -1.37 4.53 -18.45
N LYS A 54 -0.31 4.81 -17.69
CA LYS A 54 0.61 3.77 -17.19
C LYS A 54 -0.09 2.73 -16.34
N PHE A 55 -1.05 3.14 -15.51
CA PHE A 55 -1.83 2.22 -14.69
C PHE A 55 -2.70 1.28 -15.55
N LEU A 56 -3.25 1.77 -16.66
CA LEU A 56 -4.04 0.95 -17.58
C LEU A 56 -3.17 0.02 -18.44
N GLU A 57 -2.02 0.50 -18.91
CA GLU A 57 -1.12 -0.26 -19.78
C GLU A 57 -0.29 -1.28 -18.99
N CYS A 58 0.20 -0.90 -17.81
CA CYS A 58 1.06 -1.72 -16.97
C CYS A 58 0.59 -1.62 -15.51
N PRO A 59 -0.54 -2.28 -15.16
CA PRO A 59 -1.07 -2.24 -13.81
C PRO A 59 -0.02 -2.76 -12.83
N PRO A 60 0.14 -2.10 -11.65
CA PRO A 60 1.12 -2.53 -10.66
C PRO A 60 0.81 -3.96 -10.20
N ALA A 61 1.86 -4.75 -10.00
CA ALA A 61 1.72 -6.13 -9.55
C ALA A 61 1.01 -6.16 -8.19
N VAL A 62 -0.24 -6.63 -8.18
CA VAL A 62 -1.01 -6.80 -6.95
C VAL A 62 -0.37 -7.95 -6.18
N PRO A 63 0.02 -7.76 -4.91
CA PRO A 63 0.55 -8.85 -4.09
C PRO A 63 -0.44 -10.02 -4.09
N PRO A 64 0.05 -11.28 -4.21
CA PRO A 64 -0.84 -12.43 -4.16
C PRO A 64 -1.68 -12.38 -2.89
N VAL A 65 -3.00 -12.46 -3.04
CA VAL A 65 -3.91 -12.56 -1.90
C VAL A 65 -3.55 -13.84 -1.16
N LYS A 66 -2.92 -13.72 0.03
CA LYS A 66 -2.60 -14.88 0.88
C LYS A 66 -3.92 -15.41 1.44
N ILE A 67 -4.56 -16.29 0.68
CA ILE A 67 -5.96 -16.64 0.90
C ILE A 67 -6.16 -17.20 2.31
N PHE A 68 -5.24 -18.00 2.86
CA PHE A 68 -5.24 -18.35 4.28
C PHE A 68 -3.81 -18.67 4.72
N GLN A 69 -3.21 -17.86 5.60
CA GLN A 69 -2.17 -18.39 6.47
C GLN A 69 -2.88 -19.23 7.54
N VAL A 70 -3.12 -20.51 7.24
CA VAL A 70 -3.28 -21.50 8.32
C VAL A 70 -1.93 -21.50 9.03
N THR A 71 -1.83 -20.69 10.08
CA THR A 71 -0.65 -20.62 10.92
C THR A 71 -0.45 -22.02 11.49
N HIS A 72 0.43 -22.81 10.90
CA HIS A 72 1.12 -23.84 11.65
C HIS A 72 1.87 -23.09 12.75
N ARG A 73 1.23 -22.95 13.92
CA ARG A 73 1.84 -22.35 15.08
C ARG A 73 3.06 -23.21 15.42
N PRO A 74 4.29 -22.67 15.36
CA PRO A 74 5.46 -23.39 15.81
C PRO A 74 5.18 -23.91 17.23
N GLY A 75 5.19 -25.22 17.41
CA GLY A 75 4.83 -25.88 18.67
C GLY A 75 3.48 -26.61 18.71
N ARG A 76 2.62 -26.54 17.67
CA ARG A 76 1.44 -27.42 17.59
C ARG A 76 1.79 -28.66 16.75
N PRO A 77 1.94 -29.85 17.35
CA PRO A 77 2.17 -31.08 16.60
C PRO A 77 1.03 -31.32 15.63
N LYS A 78 1.34 -31.73 14.40
CA LYS A 78 0.33 -32.16 13.44
C LYS A 78 -0.40 -33.38 14.00
N LYS A 79 -1.70 -33.53 13.73
CA LYS A 79 -2.47 -34.71 14.12
C LYS A 79 -1.78 -35.94 13.49
N ASN A 80 -1.33 -36.89 14.32
CA ASN A 80 -0.48 -38.06 14.01
C ASN A 80 1.04 -37.83 13.93
N ALA A 81 1.58 -36.70 14.40
CA ALA A 81 3.03 -36.56 14.57
C ALA A 81 3.51 -37.45 15.75
N SER A 82 4.57 -38.25 15.54
CA SER A 82 5.18 -39.01 16.63
C SER A 82 5.82 -38.05 17.63
N ALA A 83 5.78 -38.39 18.92
CA ALA A 83 6.46 -37.61 19.95
C ALA A 83 7.97 -37.54 19.64
N PRO A 84 8.63 -36.38 19.76
CA PRO A 84 10.06 -36.29 19.59
C PRO A 84 10.76 -37.12 20.68
N ALA A 85 11.72 -37.96 20.28
CA ALA A 85 12.54 -38.73 21.20
C ALA A 85 13.42 -37.77 22.04
N VAL A 86 13.52 -38.04 23.34
CA VAL A 86 14.38 -37.30 24.26
C VAL A 86 15.83 -37.53 23.84
N GLN A 87 16.49 -36.49 23.32
CA GLN A 87 17.94 -36.48 23.15
C GLN A 87 18.60 -35.85 24.39
N PRO A 88 19.74 -36.36 24.86
CA PRO A 88 20.48 -35.72 25.94
C PRO A 88 21.01 -34.36 25.48
N LEU A 89 20.98 -33.40 26.40
CA LEU A 89 21.34 -32.00 26.24
C LEU A 89 22.73 -31.87 25.59
N SER A 90 22.78 -31.51 24.31
CA SER A 90 24.01 -31.06 23.64
C SER A 90 24.02 -29.54 23.58
N GLU A 91 25.21 -28.97 23.80
CA GLU A 91 25.44 -27.55 24.05
C GLU A 91 24.96 -26.64 22.90
N ASN A 92 24.36 -25.52 23.29
CA ASN A 92 23.75 -24.51 22.41
C ASN A 92 24.64 -24.04 21.25
N PRO A 93 24.17 -24.03 19.99
CA PRO A 93 24.89 -23.43 18.87
C PRO A 93 24.69 -21.90 18.76
N HIS A 94 23.93 -21.28 19.67
CA HIS A 94 23.67 -19.83 19.65
C HIS A 94 24.58 -19.07 20.62
N ARG A 95 25.88 -19.04 20.34
CA ARG A 95 26.75 -17.98 20.88
C ARG A 95 26.78 -16.87 19.85
N GLY A 96 25.95 -15.84 20.05
CA GLY A 96 25.91 -14.66 19.18
C GLY A 96 27.30 -14.05 18.99
N LEU A 97 27.54 -13.48 17.80
CA LEU A 97 28.78 -12.82 17.44
C LEU A 97 29.16 -11.79 18.51
N ARG A 98 30.34 -11.96 19.11
CA ARG A 98 30.87 -11.07 20.15
C ARG A 98 31.42 -9.83 19.46
N HIS A 99 31.37 -8.70 20.15
CA HIS A 99 31.82 -7.40 19.63
C HIS A 99 33.30 -7.41 19.18
N ASP A 100 34.09 -8.34 19.72
CA ASP A 100 35.52 -8.52 19.46
C ASP A 100 35.84 -9.17 18.09
N ASP A 101 34.84 -9.69 17.36
CA ASP A 101 35.01 -10.36 16.06
C ASP A 101 34.82 -9.43 14.84
N LEU A 102 34.66 -8.11 15.04
CA LEU A 102 34.53 -7.14 13.94
C LEU A 102 35.90 -6.59 13.47
N PRO A 103 36.13 -6.44 12.14
CA PRO A 103 37.35 -5.85 11.61
C PRO A 103 37.49 -4.38 12.02
N PRO A 104 38.71 -3.89 12.33
CA PRO A 104 38.92 -2.52 12.78
C PRO A 104 38.62 -1.53 11.65
N GLY A 105 37.57 -0.71 11.82
CA GLY A 105 37.22 0.36 10.88
C GLY A 105 35.72 0.63 10.71
N THR A 106 34.84 -0.23 11.22
CA THR A 106 33.40 0.06 11.21
C THR A 106 33.00 0.87 12.44
N LEU A 107 33.31 2.16 12.43
CA LEU A 107 32.76 3.11 13.40
C LEU A 107 31.25 3.25 13.19
N PRO A 108 30.43 3.32 14.26
CA PRO A 108 29.07 3.81 14.13
C PRO A 108 29.13 5.31 13.80
N ILE A 109 28.42 5.71 12.75
CA ILE A 109 28.24 7.12 12.40
C ILE A 109 27.51 7.80 13.58
N ASP A 110 28.24 8.63 14.31
CA ASP A 110 27.72 9.54 15.32
C ASP A 110 26.78 10.56 14.65
N ILE A 111 25.47 10.36 14.81
CA ILE A 111 24.49 11.42 14.58
C ILE A 111 24.60 12.38 15.76
N LYS A 112 25.40 13.43 15.58
CA LYS A 112 25.32 14.65 16.38
C LYS A 112 23.89 15.19 16.31
N ARG A 113 23.20 15.15 17.44
CA ARG A 113 21.95 15.85 17.68
C ARG A 113 22.30 17.33 17.89
N SER A 114 21.83 18.18 16.99
CA SER A 114 21.85 19.63 17.13
C SER A 114 20.76 20.07 18.12
N GLU A 115 21.17 20.66 19.22
CA GLU A 115 20.46 21.74 19.93
C GLU A 115 21.47 22.84 20.25
#